data_AF-A0A1Y4JHC2-F1
#
_entry.id   AF-A0A1Y4JHC2-F1
#
_cell.length_a   1.000
_cell.length_b   1.000
_cell.length_c   1.000
_cell.angle_alpha   90.00
_cell.angle_beta   90.00
_cell.angle_gamma   90.00
#
_symmetry.space_group_name_H-M   'P 1'
#
loop_
_entity.id
_entity.type
_entity.pdbx_description
1 polymer ?
#
loop_
_entity_poly.entity_id
_entity_poly.type
_entity_poly.pdbx_seq_one_letter_code
_entity_poly.pdbx_strand_id
1 'polypeptide(L)'
;MNNIIANCLCQWKNPKHCSLTPTCKGWGCRFLATPIEELPTTDKEKAKLFSKVYREAKEKGVLECPHYRSLFIDEVLENINASNVTLQNMN
;
A
#
# COMPACT_ATOMS: atom_id res chain seq x y z
N MET A 1 -2.08 -15.61 12.46
CA MET A 1 -1.13 -15.48 11.34
C MET A 1 -1.48 -16.45 10.23
N ASN A 2 -1.94 -15.92 9.09
CA ASN A 2 -2.19 -16.70 7.87
C ASN A 2 -0.91 -17.46 7.43
N ASN A 3 -1.02 -18.75 7.08
CA ASN A 3 0.13 -19.60 6.70
C ASN A 3 0.95 -19.02 5.55
N ILE A 4 0.32 -18.30 4.61
CA ILE A 4 1.01 -17.65 3.50
C ILE A 4 1.88 -16.48 4.00
N ILE A 5 1.35 -15.69 4.94
CA ILE A 5 2.07 -14.57 5.54
C ILE A 5 3.23 -15.07 6.41
N ALA A 6 3.01 -16.14 7.19
CA ALA A 6 4.06 -16.76 8.00
C ALA A 6 5.22 -17.29 7.12
N ASN A 7 4.90 -17.97 6.02
CA ASN A 7 5.92 -18.43 5.07
C ASN A 7 6.68 -17.27 4.42
N CYS A 8 5.97 -16.20 4.03
CA CYS A 8 6.60 -15.01 3.48
C CYS A 8 7.52 -14.32 4.49
N LEU A 9 7.11 -14.24 5.75
CA LEU A 9 7.91 -13.70 6.85
C LEU A 9 9.24 -14.44 6.99
N CYS A 10 9.22 -15.77 6.96
CA CYS A 10 10.44 -16.60 7.00
C CYS A 10 11.39 -16.35 5.82
N GLN A 11 10.87 -15.88 4.68
CA GLN A 11 11.64 -15.57 3.48
C GLN A 11 12.05 -14.09 3.38
N TRP A 12 11.64 -13.25 4.34
CA TRP A 12 11.97 -11.84 4.35
C TRP A 12 13.46 -11.66 4.65
N LYS A 13 14.22 -11.13 3.69
CA LYS A 13 15.67 -10.94 3.80
C LYS A 13 16.10 -9.47 3.83
N ASN A 14 15.28 -8.60 3.28
CA ASN A 14 15.57 -7.17 3.17
C ASN A 14 14.28 -6.38 2.90
N PRO A 15 14.29 -5.06 3.08
CA PRO A 15 13.10 -4.21 2.87
C PRO A 15 12.51 -4.26 1.46
N LYS A 16 13.29 -4.63 0.44
CA LYS A 16 12.80 -4.75 -0.95
C LYS A 16 12.01 -6.04 -1.19
N HIS A 17 12.02 -6.99 -0.24
CA HIS A 17 11.24 -8.23 -0.35
C HIS A 17 9.73 -7.97 -0.52
N CYS A 18 9.23 -6.92 0.12
CA CYS A 18 7.82 -6.53 0.08
C CYS A 18 7.48 -5.53 -1.03
N SER A 19 8.47 -5.10 -1.82
CA SER A 19 8.23 -4.19 -2.95
C SER A 19 7.57 -4.94 -4.11
N LEU A 20 6.66 -4.27 -4.82
CA LEU A 20 6.03 -4.79 -6.03
C LEU A 20 7.01 -4.84 -7.21
N THR A 21 7.87 -3.82 -7.34
CA THR A 21 8.96 -3.76 -8.30
C THR A 21 10.21 -3.15 -7.64
N PRO A 22 11.40 -3.19 -8.27
CA PRO A 22 12.60 -2.55 -7.70
C PRO A 22 12.45 -1.06 -7.39
N THR A 23 11.55 -0.37 -8.09
CA THR A 23 11.28 1.07 -7.96
C THR A 23 9.95 1.39 -7.30
N CYS A 24 9.02 0.44 -7.19
CA CYS A 24 7.69 0.65 -6.62
C CYS A 24 7.44 -0.27 -5.41
N LYS A 25 7.27 0.34 -4.24
CA LYS A 25 6.88 -0.38 -3.01
C LYS A 25 5.41 -0.78 -2.99
N GLY A 26 4.57 -0.17 -3.84
CA GLY A 26 3.11 -0.30 -3.76
C GLY A 26 2.59 0.08 -2.38
N TRP A 27 1.67 -0.73 -1.83
CA TRP A 27 1.08 -0.53 -0.50
C TRP A 27 1.96 -1.01 0.66
N GLY A 28 3.25 -1.24 0.45
CA GLY A 28 4.19 -1.69 1.49
C GLY A 28 4.18 -3.20 1.76
N CYS A 29 3.39 -3.98 1.02
CA CYS A 29 3.39 -5.43 1.05
C CYS A 29 3.10 -6.00 -0.34
N ARG A 30 3.85 -7.02 -0.76
CA ARG A 30 3.69 -7.70 -2.06
C ARG A 30 2.35 -8.43 -2.23
N PHE A 31 1.63 -8.69 -1.15
CA PHE A 31 0.31 -9.31 -1.19
C PHE A 31 -0.83 -8.31 -1.33
N LEU A 32 -0.56 -7.01 -1.16
CA LEU A 32 -1.53 -5.95 -1.36
C LEU A 32 -1.43 -5.48 -2.80
N ALA A 33 -2.47 -5.74 -3.57
CA ALA A 33 -2.50 -5.48 -5.01
C ALA A 33 -3.70 -4.62 -5.42
N THR A 34 -4.42 -4.01 -4.48
CA THR A 34 -5.51 -3.07 -4.78
C THR A 34 -5.04 -2.05 -5.81
N PRO A 35 -5.60 -2.04 -7.03
CA PRO A 35 -5.22 -1.07 -8.04
C PRO A 35 -5.79 0.31 -7.70
N ILE A 36 -5.07 1.34 -8.12
CA ILE A 36 -5.56 2.72 -8.13
C ILE A 36 -6.10 2.96 -9.53
N GLU A 37 -7.40 2.76 -9.71
CA GLU A 37 -8.08 2.92 -11.00
C GLU A 37 -8.16 4.40 -11.39
N GLU A 38 -8.50 5.25 -10.42
CA GLU A 38 -8.55 6.70 -10.55
C GLU A 38 -7.80 7.32 -9.37
N LEU A 39 -7.02 8.38 -9.66
CA LEU A 39 -6.31 9.09 -8.60
C LEU A 39 -7.34 9.84 -7.74
N PRO A 40 -7.42 9.55 -6.43
CA PRO A 40 -8.38 10.23 -5.56
C PRO A 40 -8.06 11.73 -5.50
N THR A 41 -9.05 12.56 -5.79
CA THR A 41 -8.96 14.03 -5.74
C THR A 41 -9.60 14.60 -4.49
N THR A 42 -10.54 13.86 -3.89
CA THR A 42 -11.25 14.25 -2.68
C THR A 42 -10.88 13.34 -1.50
N ASP A 43 -11.01 13.85 -0.28
CA ASP A 43 -10.78 13.03 0.93
C ASP A 43 -11.75 11.86 1.03
N LYS A 44 -12.96 11.98 0.45
CA LYS A 44 -13.93 10.89 0.36
C LYS A 44 -13.42 9.74 -0.52
N GLU A 45 -12.77 10.05 -1.64
CA GLU A 45 -12.18 9.04 -2.53
C GLU A 45 -10.96 8.40 -1.88
N LYS A 46 -10.13 9.19 -1.18
CA LYS A 46 -9.01 8.66 -0.37
C LYS A 46 -9.51 7.70 0.69
N ALA A 47 -10.56 8.07 1.44
CA ALA A 47 -11.14 7.21 2.47
C ALA A 47 -11.70 5.90 1.90
N LYS A 48 -12.31 5.93 0.70
CA LYS A 48 -12.76 4.72 0.00
C LYS A 48 -11.59 3.82 -0.39
N LEU A 49 -10.53 4.40 -0.97
CA LEU A 49 -9.33 3.66 -1.36
C LEU A 49 -8.63 3.07 -0.14
N PHE A 50 -8.45 3.86 0.91
CA PHE A 50 -7.93 3.41 2.20
C PHE A 50 -8.74 2.20 2.72
N SER A 51 -10.06 2.31 2.74
CA SER A 51 -10.94 1.23 3.21
C SER A 51 -10.80 -0.04 2.37
N LYS A 52 -10.64 0.10 1.04
CA LYS A 52 -10.44 -1.02 0.11
C LYS A 52 -9.13 -1.76 0.41
N VAL A 53 -8.02 -1.02 0.52
CA VAL A 53 -6.68 -1.57 0.80
C VAL A 53 -6.63 -2.19 2.20
N TYR A 54 -7.20 -1.51 3.20
CA TYR A 54 -7.22 -1.99 4.58
C TYR A 54 -8.02 -3.29 4.72
N ARG A 55 -9.17 -3.39 4.04
CA ARG A 55 -9.96 -4.62 4.00
C ARG A 55 -9.17 -5.77 3.37
N GLU A 56 -8.51 -5.52 2.23
CA GLU A 56 -7.65 -6.51 1.58
C GLU A 56 -6.53 -6.98 2.54
N ALA A 57 -5.89 -6.04 3.25
CA ALA A 57 -4.85 -6.36 4.22
C ALA A 57 -5.35 -7.22 5.37
N LYS A 58 -6.56 -6.95 5.87
CA LYS A 58 -7.20 -7.74 6.91
C LYS A 58 -7.53 -9.15 6.42
N GLU A 59 -8.18 -9.27 5.26
CA GLU A 59 -8.58 -10.56 4.68
C GLU A 59 -7.38 -11.47 4.38
N LYS A 60 -6.26 -10.89 3.92
CA LYS A 60 -5.03 -11.64 3.62
C LYS A 60 -4.16 -11.90 4.86
N GLY A 61 -4.50 -11.33 6.02
CA GLY A 61 -3.70 -11.45 7.25
C GLY A 61 -2.40 -10.62 7.24
N VAL A 62 -2.27 -9.66 6.31
CA VAL A 62 -1.10 -8.78 6.19
C VAL A 62 -0.94 -7.91 7.44
N LEU A 63 -2.05 -7.54 8.09
CA LEU A 63 -2.04 -6.79 9.35
C LEU A 63 -1.34 -7.52 10.51
N GLU A 64 -1.18 -8.84 10.42
CA GLU A 64 -0.48 -9.65 11.42
C GLU A 64 1.05 -9.72 11.15
N CYS A 65 1.52 -9.24 10.00
CA CYS A 65 2.93 -9.30 9.61
C CYS A 65 3.76 -8.22 10.35
N PRO A 66 4.83 -8.58 11.08
CA PRO A 66 5.64 -7.62 11.83
C PRO A 66 6.44 -6.64 10.94
N HIS A 67 6.61 -6.97 9.66
CA HIS A 67 7.29 -6.11 8.68
C HIS A 67 6.32 -5.19 7.92
N TYR A 68 5.01 -5.38 8.09
CA TYR A 68 4.02 -4.50 7.52
C TYR A 68 3.71 -3.35 8.47
N ARG A 69 3.67 -2.13 7.95
CA ARG A 69 3.21 -0.95 8.70
C ARG A 69 2.01 -0.37 7.99
N SER A 70 0.87 -0.29 8.67
CA SER A 70 -0.36 0.29 8.12
C SER A 70 -0.18 1.74 7.65
N LEU A 71 0.76 2.47 8.26
CA LEU A 71 1.16 3.83 7.87
C LEU A 71 1.60 3.95 6.40
N PHE A 72 1.99 2.85 5.74
CA PHE A 72 2.30 2.88 4.31
C PHE A 72 1.07 3.24 3.46
N ILE A 73 -0.14 2.89 3.89
CA ILE A 73 -1.35 3.26 3.14
C ILE A 73 -1.52 4.78 3.15
N ASP A 74 -1.33 5.40 4.32
CA ASP A 74 -1.42 6.85 4.48
C ASP A 74 -0.33 7.56 3.66
N GLU A 75 0.92 7.09 3.74
CA GLU A 75 2.06 7.64 2.97
C GLU A 75 1.81 7.58 1.45
N VAL A 76 1.24 6.48 0.94
CA VAL A 76 0.89 6.36 -0.48
C VAL A 76 -0.21 7.37 -0.86
N LEU A 77 -1.24 7.53 -0.03
CA LEU A 77 -2.33 8.46 -0.28
C LEU A 77 -1.87 9.94 -0.21
N GLU A 78 -0.93 10.26 0.67
CA GLU A 78 -0.30 11.59 0.76
C GLU A 78 0.58 11.88 -0.46
N ASN A 79 1.39 10.90 -0.90
CA ASN A 79 2.26 11.05 -2.06
C ASN A 79 1.47 11.26 -3.36
N ILE A 80 0.33 10.57 -3.52
CA ILE A 80 -0.60 10.83 -4.64
C ILE A 80 -1.01 12.30 -4.67
N ASN A 81 -1.29 12.89 -3.51
CA ASN A 81 -1.67 14.30 -3.40
C ASN A 81 -0.51 15.23 -3.82
N ALA A 82 0.72 14.93 -3.40
CA ALA A 82 1.90 15.72 -3.76
C ALA A 82 2.21 15.68 -5.27
N SER A 83 2.07 14.51 -5.91
CA SER A 83 2.19 14.38 -7.37
C SER A 83 1.11 15.18 -8.09
N ASN A 84 -0.12 15.21 -7.58
CA ASN A 84 -1.21 15.98 -8.18
C ASN A 84 -0.98 17.49 -8.07
N VAL A 85 -0.52 18.00 -6.93
CA VAL A 85 -0.19 19.43 -6.75
C VAL A 85 0.92 19.86 -7.71
N THR A 86 1.93 19.01 -7.91
CA THR A 86 3.03 19.32 -8.84
C THR A 86 2.55 19.40 -10.30
N LEU A 87 1.63 18.51 -10.72
CA LEU A 87 1.03 18.55 -12.05
C LEU A 87 0.09 19.76 -12.27
N GLN A 88 -0.64 20.18 -11.23
CA GLN A 88 -1.52 21.34 -11.31
C GLN A 88 -0.76 22.67 -11.36
N ASN A 89 0.44 22.73 -10.78
CA ASN A 89 1.29 23.93 -10.77
C ASN A 89 2.16 24.09 -12.03
N MET A 90 2.08 23.16 -12.98
CA MET A 90 2.79 23.21 -14.27
C MET A 90 1.87 23.56 -15.46
N ASN A 91 0.60 23.91 -15.21
CA ASN A 91 -0.36 24.38 -16.23
C ASN A 91 -0.65 25.87 -16.09
#